data_AF-A0A930SP49-F1
#
_entry.id   AF-A0A930SP49-F1
#
_cell.length_a   1.000
_cell.length_b   1.000
_cell.length_c   1.000
_cell.angle_alpha   90.00
_cell.angle_beta   90.00
_cell.angle_gamma   90.00
#
_symmetry.space_group_name_H-M   'P 1'
#
loop_
_entity.id
_entity.type
_entity.pdbx_description
1 polymer ?
#
loop_
_entity_poly.entity_id
_entity_poly.type
_entity_poly.pdbx_seq_one_letter_code
_entity_poly.pdbx_strand_id
1 'polypeptide(L)'
;MGNYGELSKTPVMELFEDVGGLPEQSLLIGDEVHATGALTFRRLLREDFKYRLGLSATPIRKYDEEGTEYVLDYFGGIVYEFLLEQAI
;
A
#
# COMPACT_ATOMS: atom_id res chain seq x y z
N MET A 1 -0.58 15.88 -7.49
CA MET A 1 -0.95 15.06 -6.33
C MET A 1 -2.05 14.12 -6.81
N GLY A 2 -1.71 12.93 -7.30
CA GLY A 2 -2.71 11.98 -7.81
C GLY A 2 -3.57 11.50 -6.64
N ASN A 3 -4.88 11.63 -6.75
CA ASN A 3 -5.80 11.15 -5.73
C ASN A 3 -5.91 9.62 -5.87
N TYR A 4 -5.84 8.86 -4.76
CA TYR A 4 -6.02 7.40 -4.75
C TYR A 4 -7.34 6.92 -5.41
N GLY A 5 -8.34 7.80 -5.50
CA GLY A 5 -9.56 7.56 -6.28
C GLY A 5 -9.36 7.50 -7.80
N GLU A 6 -8.29 8.10 -8.34
CA GLU A 6 -7.93 8.03 -9.76
C GLU A 6 -7.21 6.72 -10.12
N LEU A 7 -6.43 6.15 -9.20
CA LEU A 7 -5.86 4.79 -9.34
C LEU A 7 -6.96 3.73 -9.42
N SER A 8 -8.09 3.98 -8.75
CA SER A 8 -9.30 3.14 -8.82
C SER A 8 -10.10 3.33 -10.11
N LYS A 9 -9.76 4.30 -10.97
CA LYS A 9 -10.43 4.40 -12.27
C LYS A 9 -9.75 3.45 -13.25
N THR A 10 -10.58 2.54 -13.76
CA THR A 10 -10.63 1.95 -15.10
C THR A 10 -9.29 1.87 -15.87
N PRO A 11 -8.64 2.96 -16.34
CA PRO A 11 -7.41 2.86 -17.15
C PRO A 11 -6.23 2.08 -16.56
N VAL A 12 -5.96 2.14 -15.25
CA VAL A 12 -4.81 1.40 -14.68
C VAL A 12 -5.12 -0.09 -14.56
N MET A 13 -6.36 -0.42 -14.21
CA MET A 13 -6.81 -1.81 -14.13
C MET A 13 -6.95 -2.42 -15.53
N GLU A 14 -7.49 -1.66 -16.49
CA GLU A 14 -7.55 -2.02 -17.91
C GLU A 14 -6.14 -2.22 -18.47
N LEU A 15 -5.17 -1.36 -18.14
CA LEU A 15 -3.79 -1.55 -18.56
C LEU A 15 -3.22 -2.90 -18.10
N PHE A 16 -3.48 -3.29 -16.84
CA PHE A 16 -3.04 -4.60 -16.35
C PHE A 16 -3.76 -5.75 -17.04
N GLU A 17 -5.05 -5.62 -17.35
CA GLU A 17 -5.78 -6.65 -18.09
C GLU A 17 -5.28 -6.77 -19.55
N ASP A 18 -5.06 -5.64 -20.23
CA ASP A 18 -4.60 -5.57 -21.61
C ASP A 18 -3.20 -6.18 -21.81
N VAL A 19 -2.31 -6.03 -20.83
CA VAL A 19 -0.96 -6.62 -20.87
C VAL A 19 -0.90 -8.05 -20.32
N GLY A 20 -2.04 -8.65 -19.97
CA GLY A 20 -2.13 -10.04 -19.48
C GLY A 20 -1.78 -10.22 -18.00
N GLY A 21 -1.82 -9.15 -17.22
CA GLY A 21 -1.51 -9.10 -15.79
C GLY A 21 -0.33 -8.18 -15.46
N LEU A 22 0.11 -8.23 -14.20
CA LEU A 22 1.34 -7.56 -13.79
C LEU A 22 2.57 -8.31 -14.30
N PRO A 23 3.62 -7.62 -14.80
CA PRO A 23 4.91 -8.24 -15.05
C PRO A 23 5.44 -8.97 -13.80
N GLU A 24 6.14 -10.09 -13.97
CA GLU A 24 6.67 -10.89 -12.84
C GLU A 24 7.54 -10.08 -11.86
N GLN A 25 8.23 -9.06 -12.35
CA GLN A 25 9.08 -8.17 -11.54
C GLN A 25 8.40 -6.82 -11.26
N SER A 26 7.18 -6.86 -10.75
CA SER A 26 6.45 -5.65 -10.34
C SER A 26 6.70 -5.30 -8.87
N LEU A 27 6.93 -4.01 -8.61
CA LEU A 27 7.06 -3.42 -7.27
C LEU A 27 5.92 -2.44 -7.04
N LEU A 28 5.12 -2.69 -6.00
CA LEU A 28 4.17 -1.72 -5.46
C LEU A 28 4.88 -0.81 -4.46
N ILE A 29 4.81 0.52 -4.68
CA ILE A 29 5.20 1.51 -3.69
C ILE A 29 3.96 2.29 -3.29
N GLY A 30 3.54 2.13 -2.04
CA GLY A 30 2.43 2.88 -1.46
C GLY A 30 2.95 3.98 -0.54
N ASP A 31 2.43 5.20 -0.71
CA ASP A 31 2.64 6.29 0.23
C ASP A 31 1.44 6.38 1.20
N GLU A 32 1.67 6.88 2.40
CA GLU A 32 0.68 6.99 3.49
C GLU A 32 -0.17 5.72 3.70
N VAL A 33 0.48 4.55 3.70
CA VAL A 33 -0.21 3.25 3.63
C VAL A 33 -1.12 2.95 4.81
N HIS A 34 -1.01 3.70 5.91
CA HIS A 34 -1.94 3.60 7.04
C HIS A 34 -3.40 3.88 6.64
N ALA A 35 -3.64 4.64 5.56
CA ALA A 35 -4.98 4.88 5.01
C ALA A 35 -5.57 3.65 4.29
N THR A 36 -4.71 2.73 3.82
CA THR A 36 -5.11 1.56 3.02
C THR A 36 -5.72 0.43 3.85
N GLY A 37 -5.60 0.48 5.18
CA GLY A 37 -6.23 -0.49 6.09
C GLY A 37 -7.76 -0.44 6.10
N ALA A 38 -8.36 0.68 5.66
CA ALA A 38 -9.81 0.80 5.54
C ALA A 38 -10.34 -0.09 4.40
N LEU A 39 -11.50 -0.74 4.64
CA LEU A 39 -12.13 -1.72 3.73
C LEU A 39 -12.23 -1.26 2.27
N THR A 40 -12.50 0.02 2.03
CA THR A 40 -12.65 0.59 0.68
C THR A 40 -11.35 0.53 -0.15
N PHE A 41 -10.19 0.53 0.52
CA PHE A 41 -8.89 0.63 -0.12
C PHE A 41 -8.13 -0.70 -0.14
N ARG A 42 -8.55 -1.70 0.65
CA ARG A 42 -7.98 -3.06 0.60
C ARG A 42 -7.96 -3.67 -0.81
N ARG A 43 -8.95 -3.33 -1.65
CA ARG A 43 -9.02 -3.78 -3.06
C ARG A 43 -7.83 -3.34 -3.93
N LEU A 44 -7.12 -2.27 -3.54
CA LEU A 44 -5.93 -1.79 -4.24
C LEU A 44 -4.68 -2.59 -3.87
N LEU A 45 -4.70 -3.27 -2.72
CA LEU A 45 -3.62 -4.11 -2.23
C LEU A 45 -3.73 -5.52 -2.82
N ARG A 46 -3.57 -5.63 -4.14
CA ARG A 46 -3.61 -6.92 -4.83
C ARG A 46 -2.45 -7.81 -4.37
N GLU A 47 -2.68 -9.11 -4.27
CA GLU A 47 -1.65 -10.04 -3.80
C GLU A 47 -0.61 -10.41 -4.87
N ASP A 48 -0.89 -10.14 -6.14
CA ASP A 48 -0.03 -10.47 -7.28
C ASP A 48 1.15 -9.49 -7.49
N PHE A 49 1.26 -8.45 -6.65
CA PHE A 49 2.51 -7.69 -6.53
C PHE A 49 3.58 -8.51 -5.81
N LYS A 50 4.60 -8.95 -6.55
CA LYS A 50 5.73 -9.73 -6.04
C LYS A 50 6.57 -8.95 -5.02
N TYR A 51 6.79 -7.66 -5.25
CA TYR A 51 7.52 -6.79 -4.34
C TYR A 51 6.60 -5.66 -3.86
N ARG A 52 6.71 -5.29 -2.58
CA ARG A 52 5.85 -4.32 -1.93
C ARG A 52 6.66 -3.46 -0.97
N LEU A 53 6.45 -2.15 -0.98
CA LEU A 53 7.03 -1.21 -0.05
C LEU A 53 5.96 -0.20 0.38
N GLY A 54 5.73 -0.10 1.68
CA GLY A 54 4.81 0.85 2.26
C GLY A 54 5.55 1.94 3.02
N LEU A 55 5.21 3.20 2.73
CA LEU A 55 5.72 4.37 3.44
C LEU A 55 4.60 4.91 4.34
N SER A 56 4.91 5.15 5.61
CA SER A 56 3.97 5.74 6.56
C SER A 56 4.70 6.38 7.73
N ALA A 57 4.31 7.60 8.09
CA ALA A 57 4.73 8.24 9.33
C ALA A 57 3.96 7.70 10.56
N THR A 58 2.80 7.08 10.33
CA THR A 58 1.92 6.55 11.39
C THR A 58 1.47 5.14 11.04
N PRO A 59 2.36 4.12 11.08
CA PRO A 59 2.02 2.76 10.64
C PRO A 59 0.97 2.07 11.51
N ILE A 60 0.79 2.50 12.76
CA ILE A 60 -0.13 1.89 13.74
C ILE A 60 -1.35 2.79 13.96
N ARG A 61 -2.56 2.25 13.77
CA ARG A 61 -3.83 2.94 14.05
C ARG A 61 -4.37 2.52 15.42
N LYS A 62 -4.27 3.41 16.41
CA LYS A 62 -4.61 3.15 17.83
C LYS A 62 -6.04 2.64 18.13
N TYR A 63 -6.96 2.75 17.18
CA TYR A 63 -8.37 2.34 17.34
C TYR A 63 -8.84 1.43 16.21
N ASP A 64 -7.91 0.91 15.39
CA ASP A 64 -8.18 0.06 14.23
C ASP A 64 -7.08 -0.98 14.14
N GLU A 65 -7.11 -1.93 15.08
CA GLU A 65 -6.15 -3.03 15.17
C GLU A 65 -6.23 -3.92 13.93
N GLU A 66 -7.44 -4.24 13.46
CA GLU A 66 -7.65 -5.06 12.25
C GLU A 66 -7.08 -4.39 10.99
N GLY A 67 -7.32 -3.08 10.82
CA GLY A 67 -6.74 -2.33 9.70
C GLY A 67 -5.22 -2.21 9.80
N THR A 68 -4.69 -2.10 11.02
CA THR A 68 -3.24 -2.09 11.27
C THR A 68 -2.60 -3.43 10.90
N GLU A 69 -3.16 -4.53 11.40
CA GLU A 69 -2.70 -5.90 11.13
C GLU A 69 -2.74 -6.18 9.63
N TYR A 70 -3.83 -5.85 8.96
CA TYR A 70 -3.96 -6.04 7.51
C TYR A 70 -2.85 -5.31 6.72
N VAL A 71 -2.55 -4.06 7.05
CA VAL A 71 -1.51 -3.28 6.37
C VAL A 71 -0.14 -3.87 6.65
N LEU A 72 0.15 -4.22 7.92
CA LEU A 72 1.43 -4.82 8.29
C LEU A 72 1.64 -6.17 7.62
N ASP A 73 0.63 -7.04 7.62
CA ASP A 73 0.70 -8.35 6.97
C ASP A 73 0.91 -8.22 5.46
N TYR A 74 0.22 -7.27 4.82
CA TYR A 74 0.35 -7.05 3.39
C TYR A 74 1.75 -6.57 2.96
N PHE A 75 2.36 -5.67 3.75
CA PHE A 75 3.69 -5.10 3.47
C PHE A 75 4.86 -5.85 4.12
N GLY A 76 4.58 -6.84 4.98
CA GLY A 76 5.61 -7.63 5.65
C GLY A 76 6.20 -6.99 6.91
N GLY A 77 5.42 -6.15 7.61
CA GLY A 77 5.80 -5.49 8.85
C GLY A 77 6.68 -4.25 8.66
N ILE A 78 7.18 -3.70 9.77
CA ILE A 78 8.07 -2.54 9.77
C ILE A 78 9.52 -3.03 9.62
N VAL A 79 10.11 -2.79 8.45
CA VAL A 79 11.51 -3.18 8.15
C VAL A 79 12.53 -2.08 8.43
N TYR A 80 12.07 -0.84 8.55
CA TYR A 80 12.89 0.33 8.87
C TYR A 80 12.02 1.42 9.50
N GLU A 81 12.56 2.12 10.50
CA GLU A 81 11.91 3.25 11.16
C GLU A 81 12.94 4.37 11.32
N PHE A 82 12.54 5.59 10.98
CA PHE A 82 13.35 6.79 11.16
C PHE A 82 12.54 7.83 11.94
N LEU A 83 12.95 8.05 13.18
CA LEU A 83 12.25 8.91 14.12
C LEU A 83 12.70 10.35 14.01
N LEU A 84 11.81 11.29 14.38
CA LEU A 84 12.10 12.71 14.33
C LEU A 84 13.31 13.06 15.22
N GLU A 85 13.48 12.39 16.36
CA GLU A 85 14.61 12.58 17.27
C GLU A 85 15.96 12.18 16.65
N GLN A 86 15.96 11.35 15.60
CA GLN A 86 17.17 10.98 14.88
C GLN A 86 17.51 11.98 13.75
N ALA A 87 16.57 12.85 13.42
CA ALA A 87 16.69 13.83 12.33
C ALA A 87 17.27 15.18 12.80
N ILE A 88 17.49 15.36 14.11
CA ILE A 88 17.86 16.62 14.77
C ILE A 88 19.11 16.38 15.63
#